data_AF-A0A959S9J5-F1
#
_entry.id   AF-A0A959S9J5-F1
#
_cell.length_a   1.000
_cell.length_b   1.000
_cell.length_c   1.000
_cell.angle_alpha   90.00
_cell.angle_beta   90.00
_cell.angle_gamma   90.00
#
_symmetry.space_group_name_H-M   'P 1'
#
loop_
_entity.id
_entity.type
_entity.pdbx_description
1 polymer ?
#
loop_
_entity_poly.entity_id
_entity_poly.type
_entity_poly.pdbx_seq_one_letter_code
_entity_poly.pdbx_strand_id
1 'polypeptide(L)'
;MRPRVYCTVACAALTALSFGQTMTLASGTMTIAAGTTVELIGGIDWQIASGATLVNDGLIELGSTASIAESSGSPITGAGTEHAAGDLSAPFSEVDPGGLGLVLTMPAALGTFDLVRGHTPLLANGSIESIARWYRLQASPVPGNALDMVLHYDPTELNGGDPADLVLHSSGTTSGPWLYIPGVSMPGQDLVAGSDAGPWEYLTAFTQIITDVPSAGTDASFAVGPTVTSDIVRILAKGNDRIATWQLHDATGRCISMGVGTGNDMTLDLTNTRAGALVLRINERHVFRLLKL
;
A
#
# COMPACT_ATOMS: atom_id res chain seq x y z
N MET A 1 -12.13 14.30 29.03
CA MET A 1 -10.71 14.19 29.45
C MET A 1 -10.20 12.85 28.96
N ARG A 2 -9.14 12.83 28.15
CA ARG A 2 -8.57 11.60 27.57
C ARG A 2 -7.42 11.11 28.48
N PRO A 3 -7.34 9.82 28.85
CA PRO A 3 -6.17 9.31 29.55
C PRO A 3 -4.99 9.30 28.57
N ARG A 4 -3.90 9.95 28.96
CA ARG A 4 -2.60 9.85 28.31
C ARG A 4 -1.70 9.06 29.24
N VAL A 5 -1.16 7.94 28.78
CA VAL A 5 -0.13 7.20 29.52
C VAL A 5 1.19 7.88 29.21
N TYR A 6 1.73 8.62 30.18
CA TYR A 6 3.03 9.26 30.07
C TYR A 6 4.06 8.41 30.83
N CYS A 7 4.93 7.72 30.09
CA CYS A 7 6.15 7.17 30.68
C CYS A 7 7.21 8.28 30.61
N THR A 8 7.50 8.94 31.73
CA THR A 8 8.49 10.03 31.78
C THR A 8 9.80 9.51 32.35
N VAL A 9 10.84 9.40 31.52
CA VAL A 9 12.21 9.14 31.97
C VAL A 9 12.93 10.48 32.05
N ALA A 10 13.27 10.92 33.27
CA ALA A 10 14.04 12.14 33.47
C ALA A 10 15.52 11.91 33.12
N CYS A 11 16.06 12.68 32.18
CA CYS A 11 17.49 12.65 31.85
C CYS A 11 18.07 14.08 31.93
N ALA A 12 19.12 14.25 32.73
CA ALA A 12 19.84 15.50 32.87
C ALA A 12 20.64 15.82 31.60
N ALA A 13 20.73 17.10 31.25
CA ALA A 13 21.42 17.59 30.05
C ALA A 13 22.93 17.27 30.08
N LEU A 14 23.28 16.14 29.48
CA LEU A 14 24.55 15.92 28.79
C LEU A 14 24.23 15.88 27.30
N THR A 15 25.15 16.36 26.46
CA THR A 15 25.15 16.15 25.01
C THR A 15 24.75 14.70 24.72
N ALA A 16 23.53 14.52 24.22
CA ALA A 16 22.88 13.21 24.16
C ALA A 16 23.58 12.35 23.11
N LEU A 17 24.51 11.52 23.55
CA LEU A 17 24.75 10.25 22.89
C LEU A 17 23.41 9.50 22.96
N SER A 18 22.72 9.38 21.83
CA SER A 18 21.54 8.54 21.73
C SER A 18 21.98 7.09 21.92
N PHE A 19 21.94 6.60 23.15
CA PHE A 19 21.99 5.16 23.37
C PHE A 19 20.66 4.60 22.87
N GLY A 20 20.72 3.69 21.89
CA GLY A 20 19.53 2.95 21.47
C GLY A 20 18.90 2.29 22.69
N GLN A 21 17.61 2.53 22.91
CA GLN A 21 16.85 1.91 23.99
C GLN A 21 16.11 0.71 23.41
N THR A 22 16.09 -0.42 24.12
CA THR A 22 15.30 -1.58 23.72
C THR A 22 14.09 -1.70 24.62
N MET A 23 12.91 -1.79 24.02
CA MET A 23 11.67 -2.17 24.67
C MET A 23 11.27 -3.56 24.16
N THR A 24 10.85 -4.47 25.04
CA THR A 24 10.51 -5.84 24.61
C THR A 24 9.15 -6.25 25.14
N LEU A 25 8.25 -6.65 24.24
CA LEU A 25 7.08 -7.45 24.60
C LEU A 25 7.51 -8.92 24.59
N ALA A 26 7.96 -9.41 25.75
CA ALA A 26 8.61 -10.72 25.86
C ALA A 26 7.64 -11.91 25.77
N SER A 27 6.39 -11.73 26.22
CA SER A 27 5.32 -12.73 26.14
C SER A 27 3.96 -12.09 26.43
N GLY A 28 2.88 -12.86 26.24
CA GLY A 28 1.52 -12.43 26.55
C GLY A 28 0.90 -11.58 25.44
N THR A 29 -0.19 -10.89 25.78
CA THR A 29 -0.95 -10.09 24.82
C THR A 29 -0.95 -8.64 25.24
N MET A 30 -0.57 -7.75 24.32
CA MET A 30 -0.79 -6.32 24.41
C MET A 30 -1.86 -5.92 23.38
N THR A 31 -2.81 -5.11 23.79
CA THR A 31 -3.84 -4.56 22.90
C THR A 31 -3.80 -3.04 22.96
N ILE A 32 -3.64 -2.39 21.82
CA ILE A 32 -3.77 -0.95 21.66
C ILE A 32 -5.18 -0.70 21.14
N ALA A 33 -6.08 -0.24 22.00
CA ALA A 33 -7.47 -0.05 21.63
C ALA A 33 -7.66 1.11 20.63
N ALA A 34 -8.72 1.03 19.82
CA ALA A 34 -9.12 2.11 18.92
C ALA A 34 -9.20 3.48 19.61
N GLY A 35 -8.65 4.51 18.95
CA GLY A 35 -8.54 5.86 19.49
C GLY A 35 -7.38 6.08 20.47
N THR A 36 -6.53 5.05 20.68
CA THR A 36 -5.29 5.16 21.47
C THR A 36 -4.10 5.39 20.53
N THR A 37 -3.16 6.22 20.97
CA THR A 37 -1.86 6.40 20.31
C THR A 37 -0.76 5.97 21.28
N VAL A 38 0.13 5.10 20.81
CA VAL A 38 1.42 4.78 21.45
C VAL A 38 2.48 5.55 20.68
N GLU A 39 3.12 6.52 21.33
CA GLU A 39 4.17 7.34 20.73
C GLU A 39 5.53 6.90 21.27
N LEU A 40 6.43 6.48 20.37
CA LEU A 40 7.81 6.11 20.69
C LEU A 40 8.72 7.30 20.38
N ILE A 41 9.28 7.92 21.42
CA ILE A 41 10.11 9.12 21.28
C ILE A 41 11.58 8.73 21.47
N GLY A 42 12.38 8.96 20.43
CA GLY A 42 13.82 8.68 20.42
C GLY A 42 14.17 7.37 19.70
N GLY A 43 15.43 6.95 19.80
CA GLY A 43 15.92 5.71 19.18
C GLY A 43 15.51 4.48 19.98
N ILE A 44 14.21 4.17 20.01
CA ILE A 44 13.65 2.98 20.65
C ILE A 44 13.54 1.85 19.63
N ASP A 45 14.15 0.71 19.92
CA ASP A 45 13.90 -0.55 19.22
C ASP A 45 12.88 -1.38 20.01
N TRP A 46 11.65 -1.49 19.50
CA TRP A 46 10.59 -2.28 20.11
C TRP A 46 10.54 -3.69 19.55
N GLN A 47 11.04 -4.64 20.32
CA GLN A 47 11.06 -6.05 19.97
C GLN A 47 9.78 -6.77 20.44
N ILE A 48 9.11 -7.44 19.52
CA ILE A 48 7.98 -8.33 19.78
C ILE A 48 8.51 -9.75 19.70
N ALA A 49 8.67 -10.38 20.85
CA ALA A 49 9.27 -11.71 20.94
C ALA A 49 8.33 -12.78 20.39
N SER A 50 8.91 -13.90 19.93
CA SER A 50 8.16 -15.08 19.52
C SER A 50 7.19 -15.52 20.62
N GLY A 51 5.91 -15.67 20.26
CA GLY A 51 4.85 -16.08 21.19
C GLY A 51 4.26 -14.95 22.03
N ALA A 52 4.70 -13.71 21.83
CA ALA A 52 3.94 -12.53 22.20
C ALA A 52 2.88 -12.22 21.13
N THR A 53 1.83 -11.50 21.53
CA THR A 53 0.78 -11.03 20.62
C THR A 53 0.59 -9.54 20.83
N LEU A 54 0.74 -8.75 19.76
CA LEU A 54 0.37 -7.34 19.74
C LEU A 54 -0.82 -7.15 18.79
N VAL A 55 -1.96 -6.76 19.36
CA VAL A 55 -3.15 -6.34 18.61
C VAL A 55 -3.21 -4.82 18.63
N ASN A 56 -2.95 -4.19 17.49
CA ASN A 56 -3.05 -2.76 17.30
C ASN A 56 -4.36 -2.41 16.59
N ASP A 57 -5.32 -1.84 17.32
CA ASP A 57 -6.53 -1.21 16.78
C ASP A 57 -6.44 0.33 16.80
N GLY A 58 -5.31 0.88 17.23
CA GLY A 58 -5.05 2.32 17.36
C GLY A 58 -3.96 2.81 16.40
N LEU A 59 -3.09 3.68 16.91
CA LEU A 59 -1.93 4.21 16.19
C LEU A 59 -0.65 3.93 16.99
N ILE A 60 0.36 3.38 16.35
CA ILE A 60 1.75 3.39 16.86
C ILE A 60 2.53 4.42 16.04
N GLU A 61 3.04 5.45 16.72
CA GLU A 61 3.81 6.54 16.12
C GLU A 61 5.29 6.35 16.44
N LEU A 62 6.11 6.12 15.43
CA LEU A 62 7.55 5.81 15.55
C LEU A 62 8.44 7.04 15.31
N GLY A 63 7.91 8.09 14.67
CA GLY A 63 8.72 9.20 14.21
C GLY A 63 9.83 8.76 13.25
N SER A 64 11.01 9.37 13.38
CA SER A 64 12.13 9.16 12.45
C SER A 64 13.24 8.24 12.97
N THR A 65 13.14 7.78 14.21
CA THR A 65 14.24 7.06 14.87
C THR A 65 13.84 5.80 15.61
N ALA A 66 12.57 5.62 15.97
CA ALA A 66 12.14 4.38 16.60
C ALA A 66 11.90 3.30 15.52
N SER A 67 12.04 2.04 15.91
CA SER A 67 11.79 0.87 15.08
C SER A 67 10.97 -0.18 15.82
N ILE A 68 10.27 -1.01 15.07
CA ILE A 68 9.63 -2.24 15.55
C ILE A 68 10.38 -3.43 14.94
N ALA A 69 10.55 -4.49 15.72
CA ALA A 69 11.06 -5.77 15.25
C ALA A 69 10.09 -6.89 15.64
N GLU A 70 9.47 -7.51 14.64
CA GLU A 70 8.54 -8.63 14.80
C GLU A 70 9.30 -9.96 14.70
N SER A 71 9.05 -10.88 15.63
CA SER A 71 9.52 -12.26 15.47
C SER A 71 8.62 -13.01 14.47
N SER A 72 9.20 -13.95 13.72
CA SER A 72 8.43 -14.84 12.84
C SER A 72 7.34 -15.58 13.61
N GLY A 73 6.15 -15.67 13.00
CA GLY A 73 4.92 -16.20 13.59
C GLY A 73 4.27 -15.27 14.61
N SER A 74 4.72 -14.02 14.73
CA SER A 74 4.17 -13.03 15.67
C SER A 74 4.09 -11.62 15.07
N PRO A 75 3.49 -11.44 13.87
CA PRO A 75 3.24 -10.11 13.32
C PRO A 75 2.25 -9.33 14.20
N ILE A 76 2.32 -8.00 14.15
CA ILE A 76 1.26 -7.13 14.65
C ILE A 76 -0.02 -7.40 13.86
N THR A 77 -1.16 -7.43 14.55
CA THR A 77 -2.48 -7.63 13.94
C THR A 77 -3.44 -6.54 14.39
N GLY A 78 -4.66 -6.49 13.85
CA GLY A 78 -5.71 -5.54 14.26
C GLY A 78 -6.07 -4.55 13.15
N ALA A 79 -6.97 -3.60 13.46
CA ALA A 79 -7.48 -2.62 12.49
C ALA A 79 -6.72 -1.28 12.51
N GLY A 80 -5.72 -1.15 13.39
CA GLY A 80 -4.91 0.04 13.57
C GLY A 80 -3.78 0.15 12.55
N THR A 81 -2.89 1.11 12.80
CA THR A 81 -1.76 1.40 11.90
C THR A 81 -0.49 1.73 12.68
N GLU A 82 0.65 1.48 12.05
CA GLU A 82 1.95 2.00 12.45
C GLU A 82 2.37 3.11 11.49
N HIS A 83 3.03 4.14 12.02
CA HIS A 83 3.48 5.29 11.25
C HIS A 83 4.94 5.62 11.53
N ALA A 84 5.72 5.78 10.47
CA ALA A 84 7.09 6.25 10.47
C ALA A 84 7.25 7.39 9.46
N ALA A 85 7.98 8.44 9.83
CA ALA A 85 8.21 9.59 8.97
C ALA A 85 9.64 10.07 9.10
N GLY A 86 10.19 10.62 8.03
CA GLY A 86 11.58 11.06 8.02
C GLY A 86 11.96 11.86 6.79
N ASP A 87 13.26 11.98 6.58
CA ASP A 87 13.85 12.65 5.42
C ASP A 87 14.98 11.79 4.85
N LEU A 88 14.90 11.49 3.56
CA LEU A 88 15.92 10.79 2.79
C LEU A 88 16.44 11.75 1.72
N SER A 89 17.25 12.72 2.15
CA SER A 89 17.73 13.84 1.34
C SER A 89 18.92 13.51 0.42
N ALA A 90 19.31 12.24 0.33
CA ALA A 90 20.42 11.73 -0.48
C ALA A 90 20.07 10.31 -0.99
N PRO A 91 20.79 9.75 -1.98
CA PRO A 91 20.66 8.35 -2.35
C PRO A 91 20.76 7.43 -1.13
N PHE A 92 19.95 6.38 -1.10
CA PHE A 92 19.87 5.45 0.02
C PHE A 92 19.68 4.01 -0.49
N SER A 93 20.04 3.05 0.36
CA SER A 93 19.98 1.63 0.07
C SER A 93 19.52 0.89 1.31
N GLU A 94 18.62 -0.07 1.11
CA GLU A 94 18.13 -0.98 2.15
C GLU A 94 17.62 -0.28 3.41
N VAL A 95 16.89 0.84 3.23
CA VAL A 95 16.28 1.56 4.35
C VAL A 95 14.92 0.95 4.67
N ASP A 96 14.69 0.54 5.91
CA ASP A 96 13.38 0.08 6.42
C ASP A 96 12.84 1.10 7.45
N PRO A 97 12.07 2.11 7.02
CA PRO A 97 11.61 3.15 7.92
C PRO A 97 10.73 2.57 9.03
N GLY A 98 11.16 2.72 10.28
CA GLY A 98 10.44 2.22 11.44
C GLY A 98 10.47 0.70 11.62
N GLY A 99 11.25 -0.05 10.84
CA GLY A 99 11.21 -1.51 10.88
C GLY A 99 9.84 -2.06 10.47
N LEU A 100 9.14 -1.36 9.57
CA LEU A 100 7.77 -1.71 9.19
C LEU A 100 7.71 -2.86 8.18
N GLY A 101 8.85 -3.26 7.60
CA GLY A 101 8.93 -4.38 6.65
C GLY A 101 8.74 -3.96 5.19
N LEU A 102 8.89 -2.65 4.89
CA LEU A 102 9.00 -2.14 3.53
C LEU A 102 10.40 -1.53 3.36
N VAL A 103 11.30 -2.31 2.76
CA VAL A 103 12.69 -1.91 2.52
C VAL A 103 12.78 -1.16 1.21
N LEU A 104 13.40 0.01 1.25
CA LEU A 104 13.45 0.98 0.17
C LEU A 104 14.91 1.20 -0.29
N THR A 105 15.11 1.26 -1.60
CA THR A 105 16.39 1.63 -2.23
C THR A 105 16.16 2.60 -3.38
N MET A 106 16.94 3.69 -3.44
CA MET A 106 16.86 4.63 -4.56
C MET A 106 18.19 5.36 -4.78
N PRO A 107 18.66 5.48 -6.05
CA PRO A 107 19.90 6.20 -6.38
C PRO A 107 19.72 7.74 -6.39
N ALA A 108 18.71 8.26 -5.70
CA ALA A 108 18.35 9.67 -5.63
C ALA A 108 17.72 9.98 -4.25
N ALA A 109 17.58 11.26 -3.92
CA ALA A 109 16.84 11.68 -2.74
C ALA A 109 15.33 11.42 -2.92
N LEU A 110 14.68 10.90 -1.88
CA LEU A 110 13.22 10.85 -1.79
C LEU A 110 12.66 12.17 -1.21
N GLY A 111 13.46 12.89 -0.43
CA GLY A 111 13.01 14.01 0.38
C GLY A 111 12.28 13.54 1.64
N THR A 112 11.35 14.37 2.13
CA THR A 112 10.53 14.00 3.29
C THR A 112 9.53 12.92 2.91
N PHE A 113 9.33 11.95 3.79
CA PHE A 113 8.38 10.86 3.58
C PHE A 113 7.49 10.59 4.80
N ASP A 114 6.32 10.02 4.53
CA ASP A 114 5.30 9.52 5.46
C ASP A 114 5.02 8.07 5.05
N LEU A 115 5.34 7.12 5.92
CA LEU A 115 5.10 5.69 5.71
C LEU A 115 4.13 5.19 6.78
N VAL A 116 2.99 4.70 6.34
CA VAL A 116 2.00 4.03 7.19
C VAL A 116 1.93 2.56 6.82
N ARG A 117 1.87 1.67 7.80
CA ARG A 117 1.56 0.24 7.64
C ARG A 117 0.21 -0.09 8.29
N GLY A 118 -0.57 -0.96 7.67
CA GLY A 118 -1.76 -1.55 8.29
C GLY A 118 -1.93 -3.03 7.96
N HIS A 119 -2.82 -3.68 8.70
CA HIS A 119 -2.90 -5.16 8.77
C HIS A 119 -4.20 -5.74 8.22
N THR A 120 -5.20 -4.90 7.95
CA THR A 120 -6.45 -5.38 7.36
C THR A 120 -6.26 -5.60 5.86
N PRO A 121 -6.58 -6.79 5.32
CA PRO A 121 -6.45 -7.07 3.90
C PRO A 121 -7.21 -6.04 3.06
N LEU A 122 -6.59 -5.57 1.99
CA LEU A 122 -7.22 -4.69 1.03
C LEU A 122 -7.92 -5.52 -0.05
N LEU A 123 -8.99 -4.95 -0.61
CA LEU A 123 -9.78 -5.61 -1.62
C LEU A 123 -9.43 -5.09 -3.01
N ALA A 124 -9.12 -6.02 -3.91
CA ALA A 124 -9.23 -5.80 -5.33
C ALA A 124 -10.63 -6.20 -5.78
N ASN A 125 -11.34 -5.27 -6.43
CA ASN A 125 -12.66 -5.49 -7.04
C ASN A 125 -13.74 -5.99 -6.06
N GLY A 126 -13.56 -5.71 -4.77
CA GLY A 126 -14.51 -6.05 -3.71
C GLY A 126 -14.54 -7.52 -3.29
N SER A 127 -13.69 -8.39 -3.86
CA SER A 127 -13.73 -9.84 -3.56
C SER A 127 -12.37 -10.51 -3.40
N ILE A 128 -11.29 -9.93 -3.90
CA ILE A 128 -9.95 -10.53 -3.80
C ILE A 128 -9.15 -9.79 -2.77
N GLU A 129 -8.81 -10.51 -1.71
CA GLU A 129 -8.03 -10.00 -0.60
C GLU A 129 -6.54 -10.02 -0.95
N SER A 130 -5.85 -8.94 -0.59
CA SER A 130 -4.41 -8.91 -0.52
C SER A 130 -3.92 -9.77 0.65
N ILE A 131 -2.61 -9.85 0.84
CA ILE A 131 -2.07 -10.24 2.15
C ILE A 131 -2.55 -9.27 3.24
N ALA A 132 -2.50 -9.69 4.51
CA ALA A 132 -2.86 -8.92 5.70
C ALA A 132 -1.79 -7.84 6.02
N ARG A 133 -1.29 -7.15 4.99
CA ARG A 133 -0.27 -6.12 5.08
C ARG A 133 -0.39 -5.16 3.90
N TRP A 134 -0.49 -3.87 4.20
CA TRP A 134 -0.46 -2.82 3.20
C TRP A 134 0.31 -1.61 3.73
N TYR A 135 0.79 -0.80 2.80
CA TYR A 135 1.49 0.45 3.09
C TYR A 135 0.84 1.63 2.40
N ARG A 136 0.95 2.81 3.01
CA ARG A 136 0.76 4.09 2.34
C ARG A 136 2.08 4.85 2.41
N LEU A 137 2.67 5.15 1.25
CA LEU A 137 3.94 5.87 1.15
C LEU A 137 3.73 7.20 0.42
N GLN A 138 3.91 8.30 1.13
CA GLN A 138 3.86 9.63 0.54
C GLN A 138 5.24 10.27 0.66
N ALA A 139 5.67 10.93 -0.42
CA ALA A 139 6.95 11.64 -0.48
C ALA A 139 6.76 13.06 -1.00
N SER A 140 7.59 13.98 -0.53
CA SER A 140 7.62 15.37 -1.01
C SER A 140 9.06 15.82 -1.27
N PRO A 141 9.42 16.15 -2.53
CA PRO A 141 8.60 16.01 -3.74
C PRO A 141 8.35 14.53 -4.12
N VAL A 142 7.36 14.26 -4.96
CA VAL A 142 7.21 12.93 -5.57
C VAL A 142 8.33 12.76 -6.61
N PRO A 143 9.25 11.80 -6.42
CA PRO A 143 10.36 11.61 -7.35
C PRO A 143 9.85 11.04 -8.68
N GLY A 144 10.50 11.41 -9.79
CA GLY A 144 10.29 10.79 -11.10
C GLY A 144 11.12 9.52 -11.32
N ASN A 145 12.00 9.19 -10.39
CA ASN A 145 12.86 8.01 -10.44
C ASN A 145 12.10 6.79 -9.89
N ALA A 146 12.47 5.60 -10.37
CA ALA A 146 11.98 4.36 -9.80
C ALA A 146 12.54 4.15 -8.38
N LEU A 147 11.67 3.68 -7.49
CA LEU A 147 11.97 3.24 -6.14
C LEU A 147 11.96 1.72 -6.14
N ASP A 148 13.08 1.12 -5.74
CA ASP A 148 13.13 -0.31 -5.50
C ASP A 148 12.54 -0.60 -4.13
N MET A 149 11.58 -1.52 -4.09
CA MET A 149 10.80 -1.85 -2.90
C MET A 149 10.89 -3.35 -2.64
N VAL A 150 11.13 -3.72 -1.39
CA VAL A 150 11.02 -5.10 -0.90
C VAL A 150 10.03 -5.13 0.26
N LEU A 151 8.93 -5.84 0.08
CA LEU A 151 7.95 -6.10 1.12
C LEU A 151 8.31 -7.42 1.78
N HIS A 152 8.66 -7.36 3.07
CA HIS A 152 8.72 -8.53 3.93
C HIS A 152 7.35 -8.83 4.53
N TYR A 153 6.99 -10.10 4.57
CA TYR A 153 5.74 -10.58 5.17
C TYR A 153 6.03 -11.71 6.14
N ASP A 154 5.09 -11.98 7.04
CA ASP A 154 5.04 -13.22 7.81
C ASP A 154 4.13 -14.22 7.07
N PRO A 155 4.48 -15.52 7.00
CA PRO A 155 3.63 -16.53 6.36
C PRO A 155 2.19 -16.58 6.86
N THR A 156 1.93 -16.13 8.09
CA THR A 156 0.57 -16.05 8.65
C THR A 156 -0.28 -14.92 8.05
N GLU A 157 0.33 -13.96 7.35
CA GLU A 157 -0.35 -12.82 6.72
C GLU A 157 -0.86 -13.14 5.30
N LEU A 158 -0.58 -14.33 4.75
CA LEU A 158 -0.88 -14.66 3.35
C LEU A 158 -2.38 -14.81 3.02
N ASN A 159 -3.26 -14.82 4.02
CA ASN A 159 -4.70 -15.08 3.85
C ASN A 159 -5.01 -16.35 3.03
N GLY A 160 -4.17 -17.38 3.17
CA GLY A 160 -4.31 -18.66 2.46
C GLY A 160 -3.79 -18.66 1.02
N GLY A 161 -3.19 -17.57 0.56
CA GLY A 161 -2.53 -17.49 -0.74
C GLY A 161 -1.18 -18.22 -0.80
N ASP A 162 -0.79 -18.67 -2.00
CA ASP A 162 0.54 -19.25 -2.24
C ASP A 162 1.59 -18.13 -2.28
N PRO A 163 2.64 -18.18 -1.43
CA PRO A 163 3.69 -17.16 -1.46
C PRO A 163 4.42 -17.10 -2.80
N ALA A 164 4.52 -18.19 -3.56
CA ALA A 164 5.17 -18.20 -4.87
C ALA A 164 4.45 -17.33 -5.92
N ASP A 165 3.15 -17.12 -5.72
CA ASP A 165 2.31 -16.33 -6.62
C ASP A 165 2.18 -14.86 -6.17
N LEU A 166 2.88 -14.45 -5.10
CA LEU A 166 2.81 -13.08 -4.61
C LEU A 166 3.37 -12.07 -5.60
N VAL A 167 2.61 -10.99 -5.76
CA VAL A 167 2.91 -9.91 -6.68
C VAL A 167 2.58 -8.57 -6.05
N LEU A 168 3.54 -7.64 -6.08
CA LEU A 168 3.36 -6.26 -5.61
C LEU A 168 2.43 -5.47 -6.53
N HIS A 169 1.58 -4.65 -5.91
CA HIS A 169 0.68 -3.74 -6.60
C HIS A 169 0.63 -2.37 -5.93
N SER A 170 0.41 -1.32 -6.73
CA SER A 170 0.13 0.03 -6.26
C SER A 170 -1.29 0.48 -6.60
N SER A 171 -1.84 1.42 -5.84
CA SER A 171 -3.15 2.03 -6.11
C SER A 171 -3.24 3.43 -5.52
N GLY A 172 -4.07 4.29 -6.12
CA GLY A 172 -4.44 5.59 -5.54
C GLY A 172 -5.47 5.49 -4.40
N THR A 173 -6.07 4.32 -4.20
CA THR A 173 -7.06 4.10 -3.12
C THR A 173 -6.93 2.71 -2.50
N THR A 174 -7.51 2.52 -1.32
CA THR A 174 -7.56 1.22 -0.63
C THR A 174 -8.36 0.14 -1.35
N SER A 175 -9.12 0.51 -2.40
CA SER A 175 -9.94 -0.44 -3.15
C SER A 175 -9.44 -0.69 -4.57
N GLY A 176 -8.43 0.03 -5.05
CA GLY A 176 -7.97 -0.02 -6.44
C GLY A 176 -8.39 1.21 -7.28
N PRO A 177 -8.24 1.17 -8.61
CA PRO A 177 -7.67 0.07 -9.38
C PRO A 177 -6.21 -0.21 -8.99
N TRP A 178 -5.86 -1.48 -8.90
CA TRP A 178 -4.52 -1.94 -8.56
C TRP A 178 -3.67 -2.06 -9.83
N LEU A 179 -2.45 -1.54 -9.78
CA LEU A 179 -1.47 -1.59 -10.85
C LEU A 179 -0.39 -2.58 -10.47
N TYR A 180 -0.09 -3.53 -11.35
CA TYR A 180 1.02 -4.46 -11.18
C TYR A 180 2.34 -3.72 -11.14
N ILE A 181 3.16 -4.02 -10.13
CA ILE A 181 4.55 -3.63 -10.05
C ILE A 181 5.40 -4.83 -10.51
N PRO A 182 6.11 -4.73 -11.64
CA PRO A 182 7.02 -5.78 -12.10
C PRO A 182 8.03 -6.15 -11.02
N GLY A 183 8.14 -7.46 -10.77
CA GLY A 183 8.83 -7.93 -9.57
C GLY A 183 9.09 -9.42 -9.52
N VAL A 184 9.55 -9.86 -8.36
CA VAL A 184 9.86 -11.26 -8.06
C VAL A 184 9.37 -11.60 -6.65
N SER A 185 8.69 -12.74 -6.51
CA SER A 185 8.44 -13.36 -5.21
C SER A 185 9.63 -14.26 -4.84
N MET A 186 10.05 -14.20 -3.58
CA MET A 186 11.09 -15.06 -3.01
C MET A 186 10.55 -15.75 -1.74
N PRO A 187 9.71 -16.79 -1.88
CA PRO A 187 9.04 -17.45 -0.75
C PRO A 187 9.97 -17.99 0.32
N GLY A 188 11.17 -18.45 -0.06
CA GLY A 188 12.17 -18.94 0.90
C GLY A 188 12.82 -17.85 1.77
N GLN A 189 12.48 -16.58 1.53
CA GLN A 189 12.94 -15.41 2.27
C GLN A 189 11.77 -14.55 2.78
N ASP A 190 10.54 -15.04 2.65
CA ASP A 190 9.31 -14.35 3.05
C ASP A 190 9.22 -12.89 2.56
N LEU A 191 9.56 -12.67 1.28
CA LEU A 191 9.52 -11.35 0.67
C LEU A 191 9.08 -11.36 -0.78
N VAL A 192 8.56 -10.21 -1.22
CA VAL A 192 8.27 -9.89 -2.62
C VAL A 192 8.86 -8.53 -2.95
N ALA A 193 9.53 -8.44 -4.10
CA ALA A 193 10.29 -7.26 -4.51
C ALA A 193 9.79 -6.72 -5.86
N GLY A 194 9.93 -5.42 -6.08
CA GLY A 194 9.55 -4.75 -7.33
C GLY A 194 10.10 -3.34 -7.41
N SER A 195 9.94 -2.70 -8.57
CA SER A 195 10.43 -1.34 -8.82
C SER A 195 9.37 -0.56 -9.60
N ASP A 196 9.03 0.64 -9.11
CA ASP A 196 8.04 1.51 -9.75
C ASP A 196 8.38 2.98 -9.53
N ALA A 197 7.94 3.86 -10.42
CA ALA A 197 8.04 5.30 -10.25
C ALA A 197 6.79 5.84 -9.53
N GLY A 198 6.94 6.92 -8.75
CA GLY A 198 5.85 7.49 -7.97
C GLY A 198 4.74 8.12 -8.84
N PRO A 199 3.56 8.40 -8.26
CA PRO A 199 3.23 8.32 -6.83
C PRO A 199 2.81 6.92 -6.35
N TRP A 200 3.14 6.59 -5.09
CA TRP A 200 2.88 5.28 -4.45
C TRP A 200 1.88 5.37 -3.28
N GLU A 201 0.66 5.85 -3.53
CA GLU A 201 -0.29 6.11 -2.44
C GLU A 201 -0.60 4.86 -1.61
N TYR A 202 -0.99 3.73 -2.20
CA TYR A 202 -1.16 2.46 -1.49
C TYR A 202 -0.36 1.36 -2.14
N LEU A 203 0.27 0.50 -1.33
CA LEU A 203 1.07 -0.65 -1.75
C LEU A 203 0.61 -1.90 -1.00
N THR A 204 0.48 -3.03 -1.68
CA THR A 204 0.25 -4.34 -1.06
C THR A 204 0.64 -5.46 -2.04
N ALA A 205 0.51 -6.71 -1.61
CA ALA A 205 0.73 -7.87 -2.47
C ALA A 205 -0.54 -8.74 -2.58
N PHE A 206 -0.76 -9.29 -3.77
CA PHE A 206 -1.82 -10.26 -4.07
C PHE A 206 -1.18 -11.54 -4.63
N THR A 207 -1.82 -12.69 -4.48
CA THR A 207 -1.33 -13.98 -5.03
C THR A 207 -1.71 -14.21 -6.47
N GLN A 208 -1.94 -13.14 -7.21
CA GLN A 208 -2.21 -13.16 -8.64
C GLN A 208 -1.91 -11.78 -9.20
N ILE A 209 -1.50 -11.76 -10.46
CA ILE A 209 -1.36 -10.52 -11.19
C ILE A 209 -2.76 -9.93 -11.39
N ILE A 210 -3.00 -8.74 -10.86
CA ILE A 210 -4.22 -7.97 -11.05
C ILE A 210 -4.02 -7.05 -12.25
N THR A 211 -3.73 -7.62 -13.42
CA THR A 211 -3.68 -6.87 -14.68
C THR A 211 -4.07 -7.72 -15.85
N ASP A 212 -4.89 -7.16 -16.74
CA ASP A 212 -4.92 -7.59 -18.15
C ASP A 212 -5.45 -6.52 -19.12
N VAL A 213 -5.65 -5.31 -18.62
CA VAL A 213 -5.84 -4.12 -19.43
C VAL A 213 -4.80 -3.12 -18.93
N PRO A 214 -3.84 -2.66 -19.75
CA PRO A 214 -2.94 -1.59 -19.35
C PRO A 214 -3.80 -0.47 -18.77
N SER A 215 -3.43 0.01 -17.58
CA SER A 215 -4.10 1.12 -16.90
C SER A 215 -4.58 2.10 -17.96
N ALA A 216 -5.88 2.34 -18.04
CA ALA A 216 -6.41 3.11 -19.16
C ALA A 216 -5.96 4.59 -19.12
N GLY A 217 -5.18 4.93 -18.11
CA GLY A 217 -4.79 6.25 -17.68
C GLY A 217 -5.43 6.53 -16.34
N THR A 218 -4.74 7.31 -15.52
CA THR A 218 -5.43 8.12 -14.52
C THR A 218 -5.43 9.56 -15.02
N ASP A 219 -6.49 10.30 -14.74
CA ASP A 219 -6.46 11.75 -14.82
C ASP A 219 -6.80 12.34 -13.44
N ALA A 220 -7.02 13.66 -13.40
CA ALA A 220 -7.36 14.36 -12.16
C ALA A 220 -8.70 13.90 -11.55
N SER A 221 -9.61 13.39 -12.37
CA SER A 221 -11.00 13.11 -12.00
C SER A 221 -11.32 11.62 -11.93
N PHE A 222 -10.60 10.77 -12.66
CA PHE A 222 -10.88 9.34 -12.74
C PHE A 222 -9.61 8.49 -12.70
N ALA A 223 -9.74 7.30 -12.11
CA ALA A 223 -8.81 6.20 -12.26
C ALA A 223 -9.52 5.08 -13.00
N VAL A 224 -8.95 4.64 -14.12
CA VAL A 224 -9.46 3.52 -14.90
C VAL A 224 -8.38 2.47 -14.99
N GLY A 225 -8.70 1.25 -14.55
CA GLY A 225 -7.74 0.18 -14.55
C GLY A 225 -8.39 -1.19 -14.68
N PRO A 226 -7.59 -2.22 -14.93
CA PRO A 226 -8.08 -3.57 -15.01
C PRO A 226 -8.66 -4.01 -13.67
N THR A 227 -9.51 -5.02 -13.75
CA THR A 227 -9.78 -5.91 -12.62
C THR A 227 -8.93 -7.17 -12.79
N VAL A 228 -9.06 -8.11 -11.86
CA VAL A 228 -8.41 -9.43 -11.91
C VAL A 228 -8.92 -10.36 -13.01
N THR A 229 -10.07 -10.03 -13.62
CA THR A 229 -10.57 -10.75 -14.77
C THR A 229 -10.08 -10.01 -16.00
N SER A 230 -9.48 -10.75 -16.94
CA SER A 230 -8.90 -10.20 -18.18
C SER A 230 -9.82 -9.30 -18.99
N ASP A 231 -11.11 -9.42 -18.70
CA ASP A 231 -12.22 -8.80 -19.40
C ASP A 231 -13.05 -7.84 -18.54
N ILE A 232 -12.65 -7.45 -17.33
CA ILE A 232 -13.41 -6.43 -16.59
C ILE A 232 -12.50 -5.25 -16.26
N VAL A 233 -13.00 -4.03 -16.50
CA VAL A 233 -12.34 -2.76 -16.19
C VAL A 233 -13.09 -2.06 -15.09
N ARG A 234 -12.40 -1.55 -14.06
CA ARG A 234 -13.00 -0.71 -13.03
C ARG A 234 -12.72 0.76 -13.31
N ILE A 235 -13.73 1.57 -13.08
CA ILE A 235 -13.71 3.03 -13.23
C ILE A 235 -14.04 3.62 -11.87
N LEU A 236 -13.12 4.41 -11.32
CA LEU A 236 -13.29 5.11 -10.05
C LEU A 236 -13.21 6.62 -10.28
N ALA A 237 -14.21 7.36 -9.81
CA ALA A 237 -14.18 8.82 -9.74
C ALA A 237 -13.46 9.29 -8.47
N LYS A 238 -12.65 10.34 -8.59
CA LYS A 238 -11.87 10.94 -7.50
C LYS A 238 -12.58 12.16 -6.93
N GLY A 239 -12.42 12.39 -5.63
CA GLY A 239 -12.98 13.56 -4.95
C GLY A 239 -14.51 13.64 -5.07
N ASN A 240 -15.01 14.76 -5.63
CA ASN A 240 -16.45 15.01 -5.83
C ASN A 240 -16.93 14.69 -7.26
N ASP A 241 -16.06 14.14 -8.12
CA ASP A 241 -16.46 13.72 -9.45
C ASP A 241 -17.35 12.48 -9.38
N ARG A 242 -18.13 12.28 -10.45
CA ARG A 242 -19.07 11.16 -10.60
C ARG A 242 -19.08 10.64 -12.01
N ILE A 243 -19.38 9.36 -12.17
CA ILE A 243 -19.49 8.71 -13.46
C ILE A 243 -20.94 8.88 -13.92
N ALA A 244 -21.23 9.91 -14.71
CA ALA A 244 -22.57 10.17 -15.21
C ALA A 244 -22.85 9.38 -16.49
N THR A 245 -21.90 9.37 -17.42
CA THR A 245 -22.02 8.59 -18.67
C THR A 245 -20.69 7.93 -19.01
N TRP A 246 -20.76 6.83 -19.74
CA TRP A 246 -19.59 6.19 -20.32
C TRP A 246 -19.89 5.67 -21.73
N GLN A 247 -18.86 5.66 -22.57
CA GLN A 247 -18.91 5.14 -23.94
C GLN A 247 -17.64 4.37 -24.22
N LEU A 248 -17.77 3.18 -24.79
CA LEU A 248 -16.65 2.35 -25.21
C LEU A 248 -16.64 2.32 -26.73
N HIS A 249 -15.50 2.64 -27.34
CA HIS A 249 -15.30 2.63 -28.78
C HIS A 249 -14.24 1.61 -29.17
N ASP A 250 -14.39 0.98 -30.34
CA ASP A 250 -13.34 0.15 -30.93
C ASP A 250 -12.25 1.01 -31.61
N ALA A 251 -11.19 0.37 -32.10
CA ALA A 251 -10.07 1.03 -32.79
C ALA A 251 -10.47 1.83 -34.05
N THR A 252 -11.66 1.59 -34.60
CA THR A 252 -12.19 2.36 -35.75
C THR A 252 -12.95 3.62 -35.32
N GLY A 253 -13.11 3.83 -34.02
CA GLY A 253 -13.88 4.93 -33.42
C GLY A 253 -15.37 4.65 -33.30
N ARG A 254 -15.84 3.45 -33.68
CA ARG A 254 -17.25 3.07 -33.55
C ARG A 254 -17.58 2.79 -32.09
N CYS A 255 -18.65 3.40 -31.58
CA CYS A 255 -19.18 3.10 -30.24
C CYS A 255 -19.73 1.68 -30.21
N ILE A 256 -19.16 0.82 -29.38
CA ILE A 256 -19.53 -0.60 -29.23
C ILE A 256 -20.36 -0.86 -27.98
N SER A 257 -20.28 0.02 -26.97
CA SER A 257 -21.10 -0.06 -25.76
C SER A 257 -21.19 1.31 -25.10
N MET A 258 -22.26 1.59 -24.37
CA MET A 258 -22.42 2.84 -23.62
C MET A 258 -23.41 2.66 -22.48
N GLY A 259 -23.34 3.54 -21.48
CA GLY A 259 -24.26 3.51 -20.37
C GLY A 259 -24.17 4.72 -19.46
N VAL A 260 -24.91 4.64 -18.36
CA VAL A 260 -24.97 5.64 -17.29
C VAL A 260 -24.33 5.01 -16.06
N GLY A 261 -23.41 5.72 -15.41
CA GLY A 261 -22.86 5.28 -14.12
C GLY A 261 -23.76 5.73 -12.97
N THR A 262 -23.80 4.94 -11.89
CA THR A 262 -24.65 5.22 -10.72
C THR A 262 -23.81 5.54 -9.49
N GLY A 263 -22.81 6.41 -9.65
CA GLY A 263 -21.99 6.88 -8.53
C GLY A 263 -20.55 7.17 -8.91
N ASN A 264 -19.65 6.88 -7.97
CA ASN A 264 -18.22 7.17 -8.07
C ASN A 264 -17.40 5.92 -8.40
N ASP A 265 -18.06 4.78 -8.62
CA ASP A 265 -17.42 3.50 -8.87
C ASP A 265 -18.31 2.68 -9.80
N MET A 266 -17.73 2.06 -10.81
CA MET A 266 -18.40 1.07 -11.65
C MET A 266 -17.40 0.09 -12.24
N THR A 267 -17.91 -1.07 -12.63
CA THR A 267 -17.19 -2.03 -13.47
C THR A 267 -17.79 -2.07 -14.88
N LEU A 268 -16.94 -2.30 -15.86
CA LEU A 268 -17.27 -2.45 -17.27
C LEU A 268 -16.79 -3.82 -17.73
N ASP A 269 -17.73 -4.67 -18.13
CA ASP A 269 -17.45 -5.99 -18.69
C ASP A 269 -17.16 -5.91 -20.19
N LEU A 270 -15.94 -6.31 -20.54
CA LEU A 270 -15.35 -6.38 -21.87
C LEU A 270 -15.37 -7.80 -22.44
N THR A 271 -15.95 -8.80 -21.78
CA THR A 271 -15.91 -10.23 -22.20
C THR A 271 -16.35 -10.40 -23.65
N ASN A 272 -17.40 -9.68 -24.06
CA ASN A 272 -17.96 -9.75 -25.41
C ASN A 272 -17.31 -8.78 -26.42
N THR A 273 -16.25 -8.07 -26.02
CA THR A 273 -15.47 -7.20 -26.91
C THR A 273 -14.31 -7.97 -27.53
N ARG A 274 -13.91 -7.58 -28.75
CA ARG A 274 -12.75 -8.20 -29.41
C ARG A 274 -11.45 -7.70 -28.77
N ALA A 275 -10.44 -8.56 -28.76
CA ALA A 275 -9.06 -8.14 -28.48
C ALA A 275 -8.63 -6.99 -29.41
N GLY A 276 -7.84 -6.07 -28.88
CA GLY A 276 -7.37 -4.88 -29.56
C GLY A 276 -7.52 -3.59 -28.74
N ALA A 277 -7.19 -2.47 -29.39
CA ALA A 277 -7.29 -1.15 -28.79
C ALA A 277 -8.76 -0.70 -28.68
N LEU A 278 -9.16 -0.25 -27.49
CA LEU A 278 -10.46 0.35 -27.21
C LEU A 278 -10.27 1.76 -26.64
N VAL A 279 -11.27 2.61 -26.82
CA VAL A 279 -11.30 3.95 -26.25
C VAL A 279 -12.51 4.07 -25.33
N LEU A 280 -12.25 4.28 -24.04
CA LEU A 280 -13.28 4.57 -23.05
C LEU A 280 -13.41 6.09 -22.91
N ARG A 281 -14.63 6.60 -23.03
CA ARG A 281 -14.96 7.99 -22.72
C ARG A 281 -15.85 8.04 -21.50
N ILE A 282 -15.52 8.88 -20.53
CA ILE A 282 -16.32 9.12 -19.34
C ILE A 282 -16.78 10.58 -19.34
N ASN A 283 -18.07 10.81 -19.09
CA ASN A 283 -18.72 12.12 -19.09
C ASN A 283 -18.42 12.94 -20.36
N GLU A 284 -18.25 12.25 -21.51
CA GLU A 284 -17.90 12.79 -22.83
C GLU A 284 -16.55 13.53 -22.93
N ARG A 285 -15.86 13.76 -21.81
CA ARG A 285 -14.66 14.62 -21.73
C ARG A 285 -13.39 13.87 -21.40
N HIS A 286 -13.49 12.82 -20.59
CA HIS A 286 -12.35 12.08 -20.10
C HIS A 286 -12.13 10.89 -21.02
N VAL A 287 -10.95 10.78 -21.63
CA VAL A 287 -10.67 9.78 -22.67
C VAL A 287 -9.53 8.90 -22.21
N PHE A 288 -9.80 7.61 -22.19
CA PHE A 288 -8.89 6.57 -21.73
C PHE A 288 -8.68 5.55 -22.86
N ARG A 289 -7.45 5.05 -23.00
CA ARG A 289 -7.11 4.04 -23.99
C ARG A 289 -6.92 2.70 -23.29
N LEU A 290 -7.70 1.71 -23.68
CA LEU A 290 -7.62 0.36 -23.17
C LEU A 290 -6.97 -0.52 -24.24
N LEU A 291 -6.19 -1.50 -23.83
CA LEU A 291 -5.74 -2.57 -24.71
C LEU A 291 -6.26 -3.88 -24.13
N LYS A 292 -7.18 -4.53 -24.84
CA LYS A 292 -7.61 -5.89 -24.51
C LYS A 292 -6.69 -6.86 -25.24
N LEU A 293 -6.04 -7.75 -24.50
CA LEU A 293 -5.14 -8.77 -25.06
C LEU A 293 -5.91 -9.94 -25.68
#